data_AF-A0A941VLV1-F1
#
_entry.id   AF-A0A941VLV1-F1
#
_cell.length_a   1.000
_cell.length_b   1.000
_cell.length_c   1.000
_cell.angle_alpha   90.00
_cell.angle_beta   90.00
_cell.angle_gamma   90.00
#
_symmetry.space_group_name_H-M   'P 1'
#
loop_
_entity.id
_entity.type
_entity.pdbx_description
1 polymer ?
#
loop_
_entity_poly.entity_id
_entity_poly.type
_entity_poly.pdbx_seq_one_letter_code
_entity_poly.pdbx_strand_id
1 'polypeptide(L)' 'NSVWQDRRFLIKYMPRLEAFFHYRNIDVSSIKELAKRWYPSLPVYKKKKAHLALSDIQESINELRHYREKVFR' A
#
# COMPACT_ATOMS: atom_id res chain seq x y z
N ASN A 1 6.61 3.08 -3.62
CA ASN A 1 6.41 3.63 -2.27
C ASN A 1 5.77 2.55 -1.41
N SER A 2 6.19 2.42 -0.14
CA SER A 2 5.67 1.45 0.82
C SER A 2 5.45 2.14 2.15
N VAL A 3 4.36 1.79 2.84
CA VAL A 3 3.89 2.49 4.05
C VAL A 3 4.92 2.45 5.20
N TRP A 4 5.80 1.44 5.21
CA TRP A 4 6.89 1.36 6.19
C TRP A 4 7.84 2.55 6.10
N GLN A 5 8.13 3.01 4.87
CA GLN A 5 9.01 4.15 4.68
C GLN A 5 8.36 5.42 5.21
N ASP A 6 7.07 5.64 4.92
CA ASP A 6 6.30 6.76 5.47
C ASP A 6 6.26 6.72 7.01
N ARG A 7 6.06 5.52 7.60
CA ARG A 7 6.03 5.35 9.07
C ARG A 7 7.35 5.75 9.73
N ARG A 8 8.50 5.47 9.11
CA ARG A 8 9.81 5.92 9.63
C ARG A 8 9.91 7.44 9.72
N PHE A 9 9.33 8.17 8.77
CA PHE A 9 9.26 9.62 8.84
C PHE A 9 8.32 10.08 9.94
N LEU A 10 7.17 9.43 10.11
CA LEU A 10 6.24 9.77 11.20
C LEU A 10 6.86 9.56 12.58
N ILE A 11 7.58 8.45 12.80
CA ILE A 11 8.29 8.20 14.07
C ILE A 11 9.26 9.36 14.40
N LYS A 12 10.04 9.81 13.41
CA LYS A 12 11.08 10.82 13.62
C LYS A 12 10.53 12.25 13.72
N TYR A 13 9.57 12.60 12.86
CA TYR A 13 9.16 13.99 12.64
C TYR A 13 7.74 14.30 13.14
N MET A 14 6.89 13.29 13.35
CA MET A 14 5.49 13.46 13.75
C MET A 14 5.04 12.39 14.78
N PRO A 15 5.71 12.29 15.94
CA PRO A 15 5.49 11.18 16.88
C PRO A 15 4.07 11.13 17.47
N ARG A 16 3.40 12.29 17.64
CA ARG A 16 1.98 12.32 18.09
C ARG A 16 1.04 11.68 17.07
N LEU A 17 1.32 11.87 15.78
CA LEU A 17 0.54 11.27 14.71
C LEU A 17 0.86 9.78 14.56
N GLU A 18 2.12 9.39 14.75
CA GLU A 18 2.52 7.98 14.75
C GLU A 18 1.81 7.20 15.88
N ALA A 19 1.78 7.77 17.08
CA ALA A 19 1.13 7.18 18.26
C ALA A 19 -0.40 7.03 18.12
N PHE A 20 -1.03 7.76 17.18
CA PHE A 20 -2.45 7.59 16.86
C PHE A 20 -2.71 6.27 16.11
N PHE A 21 -1.73 5.76 15.37
CA PHE A 21 -1.87 4.51 14.62
C PHE A 21 -1.54 3.30 15.50
N HIS A 22 -2.24 2.19 15.25
CA HIS A 22 -1.88 0.90 15.82
C HIS A 22 -0.49 0.43 15.34
N TYR A 23 0.19 -0.45 16.09
CA TYR A 23 1.54 -0.92 15.75
C TYR A 23 1.61 -1.71 14.42
N ARG A 24 0.48 -2.27 13.97
CA ARG A 24 0.39 -3.06 12.73
C ARG A 24 0.36 -2.13 11.51
N ASN A 25 1.01 -2.58 10.42
CA ASN A 25 0.94 -1.96 9.12
C ASN A 25 0.21 -2.88 8.14
N ILE A 26 -0.62 -2.28 7.28
CA ILE A 26 -1.19 -2.96 6.11
C ILE A 26 -0.46 -2.41 4.89
N ASP A 27 0.47 -3.19 4.36
CA ASP A 27 1.30 -2.79 3.22
C ASP A 27 0.79 -3.46 1.93
N VAL A 28 0.16 -2.65 1.06
CA VAL A 28 -0.33 -3.10 -0.26
C VAL A 28 0.81 -3.63 -1.13
N SER A 29 2.03 -3.11 -0.96
CA SER A 29 3.19 -3.58 -1.72
C SER A 29 3.58 -5.01 -1.37
N SER A 30 3.37 -5.46 -0.12
CA SER A 30 3.56 -6.87 0.25
C SER A 30 2.61 -7.78 -0.52
N ILE A 31 1.33 -7.40 -0.60
CA ILE A 31 0.31 -8.16 -1.36
C ILE A 31 0.65 -8.18 -2.85
N LYS A 32 1.08 -7.05 -3.41
CA LYS A 32 1.53 -6.98 -4.81
C LYS A 32 2.66 -7.96 -5.10
N GLU A 33 3.68 -8.02 -4.24
CA GLU A 33 4.82 -8.92 -4.44
C GLU A 33 4.43 -10.40 -4.31
N LEU A 34 3.49 -10.73 -3.42
CA LEU A 34 2.90 -12.07 -3.33
C LEU A 34 2.07 -12.39 -4.57
N ALA A 35 1.17 -11.50 -4.97
CA ALA A 35 0.31 -11.66 -6.13
C ALA A 35 1.12 -11.89 -7.40
N LYS A 36 2.20 -11.12 -7.61
CA LYS A 36 3.10 -11.26 -8.76
C LYS A 36 3.76 -12.65 -8.83
N ARG A 37 4.08 -13.27 -7.68
CA ARG A 37 4.78 -14.57 -7.63
C ARG A 37 3.83 -15.75 -7.65
N TRP A 38 2.72 -15.66 -6.93
CA TRP A 38 1.75 -16.74 -6.80
C TRP A 38 0.73 -16.77 -7.93
N TYR A 39 0.47 -15.62 -8.57
CA TYR A 39 -0.50 -15.47 -9.65
C TYR A 39 0.14 -14.75 -10.86
N PRO A 40 1.10 -15.38 -11.55
CA PRO A 40 1.84 -14.73 -12.65
C PRO A 40 0.95 -14.34 -13.85
N SER A 41 -0.23 -14.96 -14.00
CA SER A 41 -1.22 -14.62 -15.03
C SER A 41 -2.13 -13.45 -14.65
N LEU A 42 -2.11 -13.00 -13.38
CA LEU A 42 -2.92 -11.86 -12.95
C LEU A 42 -2.31 -10.56 -13.51
N PRO A 43 -3.06 -9.75 -14.26
CA PRO A 43 -2.54 -8.50 -14.80
C PRO A 43 -2.15 -7.54 -13.67
N VAL A 44 -0.98 -6.91 -13.81
CA VAL A 44 -0.47 -5.94 -12.84
C VAL A 44 -1.35 -4.69 -12.82
N TYR A 45 -1.79 -4.27 -11.62
CA TYR A 45 -2.50 -3.00 -11.44
C TYR A 45 -1.60 -1.82 -11.86
N LYS A 46 -2.01 -1.07 -12.89
CA LYS A 46 -1.26 0.09 -13.39
C LYS A 46 -1.65 1.36 -12.65
N LYS A 47 -0.71 1.90 -11.86
CA LYS A 47 -0.83 3.22 -11.22
C LYS A 47 -0.58 4.35 -12.23
N LYS A 48 -1.35 5.44 -12.16
CA LYS A 48 -1.16 6.64 -12.99
C LYS A 48 0.03 7.49 -12.52
N LYS A 49 0.48 7.33 -11.25
CA LYS A 49 1.66 7.99 -10.67
C LYS A 49 1.63 9.52 -10.82
N ALA A 50 0.58 10.16 -10.31
CA ALA A 50 0.46 11.62 -10.36
C ALA A 50 1.40 12.36 -9.37
N HIS A 51 2.14 11.64 -8.52
CA HIS A 51 3.08 12.19 -7.52
C HIS A 51 2.43 13.18 -6.52
N LEU A 52 1.11 13.11 -6.36
CA LEU A 52 0.36 13.83 -5.34
C LEU A 52 -0.06 12.84 -4.25
N ALA A 53 0.21 13.17 -2.98
CA ALA A 53 -0.07 12.28 -1.85
C ALA A 53 -1.53 11.78 -1.83
N LEU A 54 -2.50 12.65 -2.15
CA LEU A 54 -3.92 12.30 -2.22
C LEU A 54 -4.23 11.32 -3.37
N SER A 55 -3.60 11.50 -4.52
CA SER A 55 -3.79 10.58 -5.65
C SER A 55 -3.15 9.23 -5.36
N ASP A 56 -1.95 9.22 -4.78
CA ASP A 56 -1.21 8.00 -4.48
C ASP A 56 -1.91 7.13 -3.43
N ILE A 57 -2.57 7.73 -2.42
CA ILE A 57 -3.36 6.97 -1.45
C ILE A 57 -4.64 6.39 -2.07
N GLN A 58 -5.32 7.15 -2.94
CA GLN A 58 -6.48 6.66 -3.69
C GLN A 58 -6.12 5.48 -4.60
N GLU A 59 -4.99 5.57 -5.30
CA GLU A 59 -4.46 4.47 -6.11
C GLU A 59 -4.13 3.24 -5.28
N SER A 60 -3.55 3.42 -4.08
CA SER A 60 -3.18 2.31 -3.20
C SER A 60 -4.42 1.61 -2.61
N ILE A 61 -5.49 2.36 -2.30
CA ILE A 61 -6.78 1.80 -1.89
C ILE A 61 -7.41 0.98 -3.04
N ASN A 62 -7.40 1.52 -4.26
CA ASN A 62 -7.96 0.83 -5.42
C ASN A 62 -7.15 -0.42 -5.80
N GLU A 63 -5.82 -0.37 -5.68
CA GLU A 63 -4.94 -1.53 -5.84
C GLU A 63 -5.28 -2.63 -4.81
N LEU A 64 -5.50 -2.27 -3.54
CA LEU A 64 -5.89 -3.24 -2.51
C LEU A 64 -7.28 -3.84 -2.78
N ARG A 65 -8.24 -3.04 -3.26
CA ARG A 65 -9.56 -3.54 -3.68
C ARG A 65 -9.43 -4.56 -4.81
N HIS A 66 -8.60 -4.28 -5.81
CA HIS A 66 -8.32 -5.20 -6.90
C HIS A 66 -7.74 -6.53 -6.39
N TYR A 67 -6.76 -6.49 -5.48
CA TYR A 67 -6.23 -7.72 -4.90
C TYR A 67 -7.25 -8.46 -4.04
N ARG A 68 -8.09 -7.75 -3.28
CA ARG A 68 -9.16 -8.36 -2.51
C ARG A 68 -10.12 -9.16 -3.40
N GLU A 69 -10.47 -8.66 -4.58
CA GLU A 69 -11.39 -9.34 -5.51
C GLU A 69 -10.74 -10.50 -6.28
N LYS A 70 -9.43 -10.43 -6.55
CA LYS A 70 -8.74 -11.35 -7.46
C LYS A 70 -7.88 -12.41 -6.76
N VAL A 71 -7.40 -12.12 -5.55
CA VAL A 71 -6.42 -12.95 -4.83
C VAL A 71 -7.01 -13.54 -3.55
N PHE A 72 -7.84 -12.79 -2.84
CA PHE A 72 -8.45 -13.23 -1.58
C PHE A 72 -9.86 -13.79 -1.83
N ARG A 73 -10.23 -14.84 -1.10
CA ARG A 73 -11.54 -15.50 -1.15
C ARG A 73 -12.37 -15.15 0.08
#